data_AF-A0A6G3DF18-F1
#
_entry.id   AF-A0A6G3DF18-F1
#
_cell.length_a   1.000
_cell.length_b   1.000
_cell.length_c   1.000
_cell.angle_alpha   90.00
_cell.angle_beta   90.00
_cell.angle_gamma   90.00
#
_symmetry.space_group_name_H-M   'P 1'
#
loop_
_entity.id
_entity.type
_entity.pdbx_description
1 polymer ?
#
loop_
_entity_poly.entity_id
_entity_poly.type
_entity_poly.pdbx_seq_one_letter_code
_entity_poly.pdbx_strand_id
1 'polypeptide(L)'
;MTAPTAPDRLLSVLAAFDHGHPALSLTDISRRAGLSLTTAHRLVGALTRWGALERDGSGVYHVGLRLWEIAALAPRGLGLRQVALPYLEDLYEATHENVQLAVRDGGEVVYIEWLAARSSVGVHIRVGARWPLHATGVGLALLAHGEPEFQEAYRAGPLASFTPYTITDPARLRRVL
;
A
#
# COMPACT_ATOMS: atom_id res chain seq x y z
N MET A 1 -1.85 -26.53 -9.33
CA MET A 1 -2.33 -25.47 -8.41
C MET A 1 -2.71 -26.13 -7.10
N THR A 2 -1.97 -25.87 -6.04
CA THR A 2 -2.21 -26.43 -4.69
C THR A 2 -3.43 -25.75 -4.07
N ALA A 3 -4.29 -26.51 -3.38
CA ALA A 3 -5.46 -25.94 -2.71
C ALA A 3 -5.02 -24.96 -1.61
N PRO A 4 -5.70 -23.80 -1.45
CA PRO A 4 -5.31 -22.80 -0.45
C PRO A 4 -5.42 -23.39 0.96
N THR A 5 -4.34 -23.25 1.71
CA THR A 5 -4.19 -23.73 3.09
C THR A 5 -4.98 -22.86 4.07
N ALA A 6 -5.07 -23.29 5.33
CA ALA A 6 -5.76 -22.49 6.35
C ALA A 6 -5.14 -21.09 6.56
N PRO A 7 -3.80 -20.92 6.61
CA PRO A 7 -3.16 -19.60 6.59
C PRO A 7 -3.53 -18.76 5.38
N ASP A 8 -3.52 -19.33 4.17
CA ASP A 8 -3.82 -18.58 2.93
C ASP A 8 -5.23 -17.98 2.97
N ARG A 9 -6.20 -18.74 3.49
CA ARG A 9 -7.59 -18.27 3.63
C ARG A 9 -7.74 -17.20 4.70
N LEU A 10 -6.94 -17.26 5.78
CA LEU A 10 -6.94 -16.22 6.79
C LEU A 10 -6.39 -14.91 6.20
N LEU A 11 -5.28 -15.00 5.46
CA LEU A 11 -4.69 -13.86 4.77
C LEU A 11 -5.60 -13.30 3.67
N SER A 12 -6.36 -14.15 2.97
CA SER A 12 -7.32 -13.67 1.96
C SER A 12 -8.49 -12.88 2.56
N VAL A 13 -8.88 -13.16 3.81
CA VAL A 13 -9.86 -12.33 4.54
C VAL A 13 -9.29 -10.93 4.81
N LEU A 14 -8.02 -10.82 5.22
CA LEU A 14 -7.37 -9.52 5.42
C LEU A 14 -7.17 -8.78 4.10
N ALA A 15 -6.76 -9.48 3.04
CA ALA A 15 -6.60 -8.94 1.69
C ALA A 15 -7.93 -8.54 1.02
N ALA A 16 -9.08 -8.91 1.60
CA ALA A 16 -10.36 -8.43 1.12
C ALA A 16 -10.53 -6.93 1.36
N PHE A 17 -9.85 -6.33 2.34
CA PHE A 17 -9.92 -4.90 2.62
C PHE A 17 -8.94 -4.12 1.74
N ASP A 18 -9.38 -2.98 1.23
CA ASP A 18 -8.52 -2.04 0.49
C ASP A 18 -9.01 -0.60 0.70
N HIS A 19 -8.30 0.38 0.13
CA HIS A 19 -8.65 1.79 0.27
C HIS A 19 -10.02 2.16 -0.31
N GLY A 20 -10.54 1.41 -1.29
CA GLY A 20 -11.90 1.58 -1.82
C GLY A 20 -12.96 0.88 -0.98
N HIS A 21 -12.55 -0.10 -0.18
CA HIS A 21 -13.43 -0.96 0.61
C HIS A 21 -12.90 -1.14 2.06
N PRO A 22 -12.79 -0.04 2.83
CA PRO A 22 -12.24 -0.09 4.18
C PRO A 22 -13.18 -0.75 5.19
N ALA A 23 -14.48 -0.79 4.88
CA ALA A 23 -15.53 -1.39 5.70
C ALA A 23 -16.32 -2.40 4.86
N LEU A 24 -16.50 -3.62 5.36
CA LEU A 24 -17.11 -4.71 4.60
C LEU A 24 -18.12 -5.50 5.43
N SER A 25 -19.23 -5.89 4.81
CA SER A 25 -20.11 -6.90 5.41
C SER A 25 -19.47 -8.29 5.34
N LEU A 26 -19.96 -9.25 6.13
CA LEU A 26 -19.50 -10.64 6.05
C LEU A 26 -19.67 -11.22 4.64
N THR A 27 -20.76 -10.87 3.96
CA THR A 27 -21.05 -11.32 2.59
C THR A 27 -20.04 -10.75 1.60
N ASP A 28 -19.67 -9.48 1.74
CA ASP A 28 -18.66 -8.87 0.88
C ASP A 28 -17.27 -9.47 1.11
N ILE A 29 -16.90 -9.73 2.38
CA ILE A 29 -15.66 -10.44 2.71
C ILE A 29 -15.65 -11.82 2.06
N SER A 30 -16.74 -12.58 2.21
CA SER A 30 -16.86 -13.92 1.61
C SER A 30 -16.64 -13.89 0.10
N ARG A 31 -17.30 -12.94 -0.59
CA ARG A 31 -17.19 -12.78 -2.05
C ARG A 31 -15.78 -12.39 -2.47
N ARG A 32 -15.17 -11.39 -1.81
CA ARG A 32 -13.86 -10.84 -2.17
C ARG A 32 -12.72 -11.79 -1.84
N ALA A 33 -12.82 -12.53 -0.73
CA ALA A 33 -11.84 -13.54 -0.34
C ALA A 33 -11.99 -14.88 -1.09
N GLY A 34 -13.03 -15.04 -1.91
CA GLY A 34 -13.31 -16.29 -2.63
C GLY A 34 -13.67 -17.46 -1.71
N LEU A 35 -14.34 -17.19 -0.60
CA LEU A 35 -14.67 -18.17 0.45
C LEU A 35 -16.17 -18.43 0.51
N SER A 36 -16.55 -19.61 1.01
CA SER A 36 -17.94 -19.84 1.41
C SER A 36 -18.31 -19.03 2.65
N LEU A 37 -19.57 -18.64 2.78
CA LEU A 37 -20.04 -17.79 3.88
C LEU A 37 -19.73 -18.39 5.26
N THR A 38 -19.89 -19.72 5.41
CA THR A 38 -19.56 -20.44 6.64
C THR A 38 -18.06 -20.37 6.97
N THR A 39 -17.20 -20.49 5.96
CA THR A 39 -15.74 -20.39 6.14
C THR A 39 -15.34 -18.96 6.50
N ALA A 40 -15.88 -17.96 5.77
CA ALA A 40 -15.66 -16.56 6.05
C ALA A 40 -16.08 -16.21 7.48
N HIS A 41 -17.27 -16.65 7.92
CA HIS A 41 -17.78 -16.40 9.27
C HIS A 41 -16.81 -16.92 10.35
N ARG A 42 -16.30 -18.15 10.20
CA ARG A 42 -15.37 -18.74 11.15
C ARG A 42 -14.04 -17.97 11.22
N LEU A 43 -13.49 -17.59 10.07
CA LEU A 43 -12.20 -16.89 9.97
C LEU A 43 -12.31 -15.44 10.46
N VAL A 44 -13.34 -14.72 10.02
CA VAL A 44 -13.65 -13.36 10.50
C VAL A 44 -13.84 -13.38 12.01
N GLY A 45 -14.61 -14.32 12.56
CA GLY A 45 -14.78 -14.44 14.01
C GLY A 45 -13.47 -14.72 14.76
N ALA A 46 -12.55 -15.49 14.18
CA ALA A 46 -11.22 -15.70 14.77
C ALA A 46 -10.37 -14.42 14.75
N LEU A 47 -10.35 -13.71 13.62
CA LEU A 47 -9.64 -12.43 13.48
C LEU A 47 -10.23 -11.36 14.40
N THR A 48 -11.55 -11.33 14.59
CA THR A 48 -12.21 -10.42 15.52
C THR A 48 -11.87 -10.73 16.97
N ARG A 49 -11.87 -12.01 17.38
CA ARG A 49 -11.42 -12.40 18.73
C ARG A 49 -9.96 -12.05 18.99
N TRP A 50 -9.11 -12.10 17.97
CA TRP A 50 -7.70 -11.73 18.07
C TRP A 50 -7.48 -10.20 17.99
N GLY A 51 -8.47 -9.43 17.55
CA GLY A 51 -8.40 -7.97 17.41
C GLY A 51 -7.90 -7.47 16.04
N ALA A 52 -7.69 -8.36 15.07
CA ALA A 52 -7.34 -7.96 13.70
C ALA A 52 -8.51 -7.32 12.95
N LEU A 53 -9.75 -7.66 13.31
CA LEU A 53 -10.94 -7.08 12.73
C LEU A 53 -11.86 -6.59 13.85
N GLU A 54 -12.50 -5.46 13.64
CA GLU A 54 -13.51 -4.93 14.55
C GLU A 54 -14.85 -4.87 13.84
N ARG A 55 -15.94 -5.10 14.58
CA ARG A 55 -17.29 -5.05 14.03
C ARG A 55 -18.03 -3.88 14.68
N ASP A 56 -18.54 -2.98 13.87
CA ASP A 56 -19.29 -1.83 14.38
C ASP A 56 -20.76 -2.16 14.68
N GLY A 57 -21.49 -1.17 15.20
CA GLY A 57 -22.92 -1.32 15.54
C GLY A 57 -23.85 -1.57 14.35
N SER A 58 -23.42 -1.22 13.13
CA SER A 58 -24.16 -1.54 11.89
C SER A 58 -23.89 -2.96 11.39
N GLY A 59 -22.89 -3.62 11.98
CA GLY A 59 -22.55 -5.00 11.70
C GLY A 59 -21.54 -5.19 10.56
N VAL A 60 -20.94 -4.11 10.05
CA VAL A 60 -19.81 -4.18 9.12
C VAL A 60 -18.49 -4.31 9.87
N TYR A 61 -17.52 -4.90 9.20
CA TYR A 61 -16.19 -5.15 9.73
C TYR A 61 -15.19 -4.12 9.20
N HIS A 62 -14.22 -3.78 10.04
CA HIS A 62 -13.11 -2.88 9.78
C HIS A 62 -11.80 -3.55 10.18
N VAL A 63 -10.67 -3.06 9.66
CA VAL A 63 -9.35 -3.43 10.16
C VAL A 63 -9.22 -2.94 11.61
N GLY A 64 -8.95 -3.86 12.53
CA GLY A 64 -8.86 -3.59 13.96
C GLY A 64 -7.47 -3.10 14.40
N LEU A 65 -7.42 -2.49 15.59
CA LEU A 65 -6.22 -1.84 16.12
C LEU A 65 -5.02 -2.79 16.26
N ARG A 66 -5.25 -4.08 16.54
CA ARG A 66 -4.17 -5.06 16.77
C ARG A 66 -3.21 -5.20 15.58
N LEU A 67 -3.72 -5.07 14.36
CA LEU A 67 -2.87 -5.13 13.17
C LEU A 67 -1.94 -3.90 13.08
N TRP A 68 -2.44 -2.73 13.49
CA TRP A 68 -1.61 -1.54 13.60
C TRP A 68 -0.55 -1.68 14.69
N GLU A 69 -0.88 -2.22 15.86
CA GLU A 69 0.11 -2.48 16.94
C GLU A 69 1.26 -3.38 16.47
N ILE A 70 0.98 -4.38 15.63
CA ILE A 70 2.00 -5.28 15.09
C ILE A 70 2.81 -4.60 13.99
N ALA A 71 2.12 -3.90 13.08
CA ALA A 71 2.80 -3.08 12.08
C ALA A 71 3.68 -2.01 12.75
N ALA A 72 3.29 -1.55 13.95
CA ALA A 72 4.01 -0.57 14.75
C ALA A 72 5.45 -0.99 15.06
N LEU A 73 5.68 -2.30 15.15
CA LEU A 73 6.97 -2.92 15.49
C LEU A 73 7.90 -3.06 14.28
N ALA A 74 7.43 -2.75 13.06
CA ALA A 74 8.22 -2.92 11.86
C ALA A 74 9.33 -1.84 11.75
N PRO A 75 10.62 -2.22 11.76
CA PRO A 75 11.72 -1.26 11.79
C PRO A 75 11.85 -0.45 10.49
N ARG A 76 11.48 -1.05 9.35
CA ARG A 76 11.67 -0.44 8.02
C ARG A 76 10.72 0.71 7.71
N GLY A 77 9.48 0.65 8.19
CA GLY A 77 8.47 1.66 7.93
C GLY A 77 8.49 2.77 8.98
N LEU A 78 8.31 2.40 10.24
CA LEU A 78 8.09 3.37 11.31
C LEU A 78 9.37 4.00 11.85
N GLY A 79 10.48 3.28 11.86
CA GLY A 79 11.77 3.86 12.23
C GLY A 79 12.17 4.99 11.28
N LEU A 80 12.08 4.73 9.96
CA LEU A 80 12.36 5.74 8.94
C LEU A 80 11.36 6.90 9.02
N ARG A 81 10.06 6.61 9.12
CA ARG A 81 9.02 7.63 9.26
C ARG A 81 9.28 8.54 10.46
N GLN A 82 9.57 7.97 11.63
CA GLN A 82 9.80 8.72 12.86
C GLN A 82 11.01 9.65 12.76
N VAL A 83 12.08 9.21 12.10
CA VAL A 83 13.27 10.03 11.86
C VAL A 83 13.02 11.09 10.80
N ALA A 84 12.25 10.77 9.75
CA ALA A 84 12.00 11.65 8.63
C ALA A 84 10.97 12.76 8.94
N LEU A 85 10.02 12.49 9.84
CA LEU A 85 8.85 13.36 10.06
C LEU A 85 9.19 14.85 10.30
N PRO A 86 10.16 15.22 11.15
CA PRO A 86 10.51 16.63 11.36
C PRO A 86 10.94 17.33 10.05
N TYR A 87 11.69 16.63 9.21
CA TYR A 87 12.14 17.16 7.91
C TYR A 87 11.01 17.27 6.89
N LEU A 88 10.03 16.37 6.96
CA LEU A 88 8.84 16.44 6.11
C LEU A 88 7.97 17.64 6.52
N GLU A 89 7.84 17.89 7.82
CA GLU A 89 7.13 19.06 8.37
C GLU A 89 7.82 20.37 7.97
N ASP A 90 9.15 20.45 8.11
CA ASP A 90 9.92 21.62 7.67
C ASP A 90 9.73 21.90 6.18
N LEU A 91 9.76 20.86 5.33
CA LEU A 91 9.52 20.99 3.89
C LEU A 91 8.09 21.43 3.59
N TYR A 92 7.12 20.89 4.33
CA TYR A 92 5.72 21.26 4.20
C TYR A 92 5.49 22.73 4.57
N GLU A 93 6.06 23.20 5.68
CA GLU A 93 5.95 24.60 6.10
C GLU A 93 6.67 25.55 5.14
N ALA A 94 7.80 25.13 4.55
CA ALA A 94 8.53 25.95 3.60
C ALA A 94 7.85 26.06 2.22
N THR A 95 7.09 25.04 1.80
CA THR A 95 6.52 24.96 0.44
C THR A 95 5.01 25.12 0.40
N HIS A 96 4.32 24.77 1.49
CA HIS A 96 2.87 24.60 1.56
C HIS A 96 2.31 23.67 0.46
N GLU A 97 3.13 22.72 -0.01
CA GLU A 97 2.75 21.72 -1.01
C GLU A 97 2.65 20.32 -0.38
N ASN A 98 2.13 19.36 -1.14
CA ASN A 98 2.08 17.97 -0.69
C ASN A 98 3.49 17.39 -0.50
N VAL A 99 3.76 16.87 0.70
CA VAL A 99 5.00 16.17 1.01
C VAL A 99 4.69 14.70 1.25
N GLN A 100 5.45 13.83 0.58
CA GLN A 100 5.22 12.39 0.59
C GLN A 100 6.52 11.65 0.92
N LEU A 101 6.41 10.55 1.66
CA LEU A 101 7.51 9.63 1.92
C LEU A 101 7.10 8.22 1.46
N ALA A 102 7.97 7.60 0.69
CA ALA A 102 7.77 6.24 0.18
C ALA A 102 9.05 5.41 0.28
N VAL A 103 8.88 4.10 0.37
CA VAL A 103 9.96 3.11 0.33
C VAL A 103 9.78 2.19 -0.86
N ARG A 104 10.87 1.61 -1.35
CA ARG A 104 10.83 0.60 -2.41
C ARG A 104 10.51 -0.77 -1.82
N ASP A 105 9.55 -1.47 -2.42
CA ASP A 105 9.27 -2.88 -2.18
C ASP A 105 9.15 -3.60 -3.51
N GLY A 106 10.20 -4.32 -3.89
CA GLY A 106 10.32 -4.90 -5.23
C GLY A 106 10.30 -3.83 -6.32
N GLY A 107 9.39 -4.00 -7.29
CA GLY A 107 9.18 -3.11 -8.45
C GLY A 107 8.18 -1.96 -8.19
N GLU A 108 7.81 -1.74 -6.95
CA GLU A 108 6.80 -0.76 -6.55
C GLU A 108 7.30 0.17 -5.45
N VAL A 109 6.71 1.35 -5.38
CA VAL A 109 6.78 2.24 -4.22
C VAL A 109 5.63 1.94 -3.27
N VAL A 110 5.89 2.01 -1.98
CA VAL A 110 4.90 1.96 -0.91
C VAL A 110 4.98 3.25 -0.12
N TYR A 111 3.88 4.01 -0.10
CA TYR A 111 3.81 5.27 0.63
C TYR A 111 3.66 5.01 2.13
N ILE A 112 4.55 5.57 2.94
CA ILE A 112 4.58 5.40 4.40
C ILE A 112 4.23 6.67 5.16
N GLU A 113 4.27 7.84 4.52
CA GLU A 113 3.77 9.10 5.09
C GLU A 113 3.25 10.05 3.99
N TRP A 114 2.26 10.88 4.35
CA TRP A 114 1.70 11.92 3.50
C TRP A 114 1.25 13.14 4.32
N LEU A 115 1.86 14.29 4.06
CA LEU A 115 1.44 15.59 4.59
C LEU A 115 0.70 16.34 3.48
N ALA A 116 -0.63 16.43 3.63
CA ALA A 116 -1.50 17.05 2.63
C ALA A 116 -1.65 18.55 2.89
N ALA A 117 -1.37 19.39 1.89
CA ALA A 117 -1.67 20.81 1.99
C ALA A 117 -3.16 21.06 1.75
N ARG A 118 -3.80 21.86 2.61
CA ARG A 118 -5.24 22.18 2.56
C ARG A 118 -5.71 22.75 1.21
N SER A 119 -4.79 23.27 0.40
CA SER A 119 -5.02 23.92 -0.90
C SER A 119 -4.37 23.23 -2.10
N SER A 120 -3.63 22.13 -1.90
CA SER A 120 -2.93 21.47 -3.00
C SER A 120 -3.85 20.57 -3.84
N VAL A 121 -3.60 20.56 -5.14
CA VAL A 121 -4.45 19.94 -6.16
C VAL A 121 -4.51 18.41 -6.01
N GLY A 122 -5.67 17.89 -5.62
CA GLY A 122 -6.33 16.70 -6.20
C GLY A 122 -5.72 15.31 -6.03
N VAL A 123 -4.47 15.14 -5.61
CA VAL A 123 -3.83 13.82 -5.51
C VAL A 123 -3.87 13.31 -4.08
N HIS A 124 -4.84 12.44 -3.77
CA HIS A 124 -4.95 11.80 -2.45
C HIS A 124 -4.31 10.41 -2.50
N ILE A 125 -2.98 10.32 -2.41
CA ILE A 125 -2.32 9.03 -2.21
C ILE A 125 -2.38 8.72 -0.71
N ARG A 126 -2.95 7.57 -0.37
CA ARG A 126 -3.11 7.14 1.02
C ARG A 126 -1.91 6.31 1.46
N VAL A 127 -1.55 6.42 2.74
CA VAL A 127 -0.53 5.55 3.36
C VAL A 127 -0.89 4.08 3.09
N GLY A 128 0.12 3.29 2.72
CA GLY A 128 0.00 1.91 2.28
C GLY A 128 -0.35 1.72 0.80
N ALA A 129 -0.64 2.79 0.05
CA ALA A 129 -0.86 2.69 -1.39
C ALA A 129 0.43 2.28 -2.12
N ARG A 130 0.25 1.53 -3.21
CA ARG A 130 1.34 0.98 -4.02
C ARG A 130 1.26 1.50 -5.45
N TRP A 131 2.41 1.80 -6.03
CA TRP A 131 2.52 2.24 -7.42
C TRP A 131 3.79 1.70 -8.09
N PRO A 132 3.77 1.35 -9.39
CA PRO A 132 4.99 0.98 -10.11
C PRO A 132 6.03 2.11 -10.09
N LEU A 133 7.31 1.75 -9.96
CA LEU A 133 8.43 2.71 -9.89
C LEU A 133 8.43 3.71 -11.05
N HIS A 134 8.24 3.26 -12.30
CA HIS A 134 8.27 4.13 -13.48
C HIS A 134 7.11 5.14 -13.57
N ALA A 135 6.04 4.93 -12.79
CA ALA A 135 4.82 5.72 -12.88
C ALA A 135 4.80 6.92 -11.93
N THR A 136 5.82 7.10 -11.09
CA THR A 136 5.84 8.17 -10.07
C THR A 136 7.22 8.84 -10.00
N GLY A 137 7.27 10.13 -9.64
CA GLY A 137 8.55 10.84 -9.46
C GLY A 137 9.43 10.22 -8.37
N VAL A 138 8.83 9.86 -7.22
CA VAL A 138 9.54 9.16 -6.14
C VAL A 138 10.04 7.78 -6.58
N GLY A 139 9.26 7.07 -7.40
CA GLY A 139 9.65 5.77 -7.93
C GLY A 139 10.79 5.85 -8.94
N LEU A 140 10.82 6.88 -9.79
CA LEU A 140 11.95 7.14 -10.68
C LEU A 140 13.23 7.44 -9.90
N ALA A 141 13.15 8.27 -8.86
CA ALA A 141 14.29 8.55 -7.98
C ALA A 141 14.81 7.29 -7.28
N LEU A 142 13.90 6.47 -6.73
CA LEU A 142 14.27 5.19 -6.09
C LEU A 142 14.86 4.18 -7.10
N LEU A 143 14.36 4.17 -8.33
CA LEU A 143 14.87 3.30 -9.40
C LEU A 143 16.26 3.75 -9.87
N ALA A 144 16.51 5.05 -9.98
CA ALA A 144 17.80 5.61 -10.43
C ALA A 144 18.95 5.26 -9.47
N HIS A 145 18.65 5.14 -8.18
CA HIS A 145 19.60 4.72 -7.15
C HIS A 145 19.57 3.21 -6.83
N GLY A 146 18.82 2.41 -7.60
CA GLY A 146 18.85 0.95 -7.51
C GLY A 146 20.10 0.35 -8.16
N GLU A 147 20.43 -0.90 -7.81
CA GLU A 147 21.53 -1.65 -8.44
C GLU A 147 21.31 -1.76 -9.96
N PRO A 148 22.37 -1.64 -10.79
CA PRO A 148 22.26 -1.66 -12.25
C PRO A 148 21.48 -2.88 -12.79
N GLU A 149 21.68 -4.05 -12.19
CA GLU A 149 21.00 -5.30 -12.52
C GLU A 149 19.50 -5.21 -12.27
N PHE A 150 19.10 -4.63 -11.13
CA PHE A 150 17.69 -4.39 -10.82
C PHE A 150 17.06 -3.41 -11.80
N GLN A 151 17.77 -2.34 -12.16
CA GLN A 151 17.25 -1.37 -13.12
C GLN A 151 17.02 -2.01 -14.49
N GLU A 152 17.95 -2.83 -14.97
CA GLU A 152 17.82 -3.53 -16.25
C GLU A 152 16.67 -4.54 -16.22
N ALA A 153 16.58 -5.35 -15.17
CA ALA A 153 15.49 -6.30 -14.99
C ALA A 153 14.12 -5.60 -14.95
N TYR A 154 14.03 -4.46 -14.27
CA TYR A 154 12.79 -3.68 -14.20
C TYR A 154 12.40 -3.10 -15.56
N ARG A 155 13.36 -2.54 -16.31
CA ARG A 155 13.14 -2.00 -17.67
C ARG A 155 12.71 -3.06 -18.69
N ALA A 156 13.19 -4.30 -18.53
CA ALA A 156 12.82 -5.42 -19.39
C ALA A 156 11.41 -5.97 -19.08
N GLY A 157 10.84 -5.62 -17.93
CA GLY A 157 9.50 -6.01 -17.52
C GLY A 157 8.38 -5.18 -18.17
N PRO A 158 7.11 -5.53 -17.91
CA PRO A 158 5.96 -4.79 -18.42
C PRO A 158 5.84 -3.41 -17.75
N LEU A 159 5.71 -2.36 -18.57
CA LEU A 159 5.50 -0.98 -18.14
C LEU A 159 4.06 -0.54 -18.49
N ALA A 160 3.18 -0.55 -17.48
CA ALA A 160 1.77 -0.19 -17.66
C ALA A 160 1.58 1.32 -17.85
N SER A 161 0.69 1.71 -18.77
CA SER A 161 0.32 3.11 -18.95
C SER A 161 -0.85 3.48 -18.05
N PHE A 162 -0.66 4.43 -17.15
CA PHE A 162 -1.72 4.97 -16.29
C PHE A 162 -2.25 6.31 -16.81
N THR A 163 -1.42 7.04 -17.55
CA THR A 163 -1.74 8.32 -18.18
C THR A 163 -0.98 8.43 -19.52
N PRO A 164 -1.36 9.36 -20.40
CA PRO A 164 -0.59 9.63 -21.62
C PRO A 164 0.89 10.04 -21.37
N TYR A 165 1.23 10.44 -20.14
CA TYR A 165 2.57 10.89 -19.77
C TYR A 165 3.40 9.81 -19.06
N THR A 166 2.81 8.66 -18.75
CA THR A 166 3.51 7.55 -18.09
C THR A 166 4.61 7.00 -19.01
N ILE A 167 5.84 6.89 -18.49
CA ILE A 167 6.98 6.40 -19.28
C ILE A 167 6.88 4.88 -19.42
N THR A 168 6.55 4.41 -20.62
CA THR A 168 6.44 2.98 -20.93
C THR A 168 7.48 2.46 -21.92
N ASP A 169 8.32 3.35 -22.47
CA ASP A 169 9.45 2.99 -23.34
C ASP A 169 10.71 2.73 -22.48
N PRO A 170 11.30 1.53 -22.49
CA PRO A 170 12.52 1.20 -21.75
C PRO A 170 13.71 2.11 -22.08
N ALA A 171 13.85 2.53 -23.35
CA ALA A 171 14.95 3.40 -23.77
C ALA A 171 14.77 4.83 -23.26
N ARG A 172 13.53 5.33 -23.22
CA ARG A 172 13.20 6.59 -22.55
C ARG A 172 13.41 6.50 -21.04
N LEU A 173 12.97 5.41 -20.41
CA LEU A 173 13.16 5.20 -18.98
C LEU A 173 14.65 5.22 -18.61
N ARG A 174 15.51 4.51 -19.37
CA ARG A 174 16.96 4.51 -19.18
C ARG A 174 17.60 5.90 -19.24
N ARG A 175 17.06 6.84 -20.01
CA ARG A 175 17.59 8.21 -20.13
C ARG A 175 17.21 9.13 -18.97
N VAL A 176 16.14 8.79 -18.26
CA VAL A 176 15.62 9.58 -17.13
C VAL A 176 16.24 9.13 -15.80
N LEU A 177 16.68 7.87 -15.74
CA LEU A 177 17.47 7.30 -14.64
C LEU A 177 18.93 7.74 -14.75
#